data_AF-A0A2T0S8U9-F1
#
_entry.id   AF-A0A2T0S8U9-F1
#
_cell.length_a   1.000
_cell.length_b   1.000
_cell.length_c   1.000
_cell.angle_alpha   90.00
_cell.angle_beta   90.00
_cell.angle_gamma   90.00
#
_symmetry.space_group_name_H-M   'P 1'
#
loop_
_entity.id
_entity.type
_entity.pdbx_description
1 polymer ?
#
loop_
_entity_poly.entity_id
_entity_poly.type
_entity_poly.pdbx_seq_one_letter_code
_entity_poly.pdbx_strand_id
1 'polypeptide(L)'
;MRTSKEIADQLNKKGWATDGSPGYTVKDSLRRFQASRVLPNGEPLSIDGGYGDQTEAALFGSYIPTGISLPVLAVKVATALVGVREVPLGSNKGPQVSMILNWVGLSGGYPWCAASSFFSYQQAAMQLCIKNPHPKNAGVLNLWELAGYNVPGMRRITKAEAITNPSLVTIGAQFILKLGDTAGHTGLVSGRSGLRLSTVEGNTNNDLVREGDGQFAINRRRIDDKSLLGFILYD
;
A
#
# COMPACT_ATOMS: atom_id res chain seq x y z
N MET A 1 -20.49 19.91 -15.19
CA MET A 1 -19.10 19.43 -15.32
C MET A 1 -18.31 19.99 -14.14
N ARG A 2 -17.59 19.16 -13.39
CA ARG A 2 -16.81 19.60 -12.22
C ARG A 2 -15.59 20.42 -12.66
N THR A 3 -15.22 21.40 -11.85
CA THR A 3 -14.01 22.20 -12.03
C THR A 3 -12.75 21.41 -11.65
N SER A 4 -11.58 21.82 -12.17
CA SER A 4 -10.30 21.20 -11.80
C SER A 4 -10.01 21.30 -10.30
N LYS A 5 -10.48 22.36 -9.64
CA LYS A 5 -10.36 22.54 -8.20
C LYS A 5 -11.18 21.50 -7.43
N GLU A 6 -12.45 21.29 -7.79
CA GLU A 6 -13.29 20.27 -7.15
C GLU A 6 -12.69 18.86 -7.29
N ILE A 7 -12.10 18.56 -8.46
CA ILE A 7 -11.42 17.29 -8.70
C ILE A 7 -10.18 17.16 -7.81
N ALA A 8 -9.34 18.19 -7.73
CA ALA A 8 -8.15 18.21 -6.87
C ALA A 8 -8.51 18.04 -5.39
N ASP A 9 -9.51 18.78 -4.91
CA ASP A 9 -9.98 18.72 -3.53
C ASP A 9 -10.49 17.32 -3.17
N GLN A 10 -11.22 16.67 -4.08
CA GLN A 10 -11.73 15.33 -3.87
C GLN A 10 -10.61 14.27 -3.91
N LEU A 11 -9.60 14.42 -4.78
CA LEU A 11 -8.42 13.57 -4.80
C LEU A 11 -7.65 13.68 -3.47
N ASN A 12 -7.37 14.91 -3.03
CA ASN A 12 -6.72 15.19 -1.75
C ASN A 12 -7.51 14.57 -0.57
N LYS A 13 -8.83 14.74 -0.56
CA LYS A 13 -9.72 14.14 0.46
C LYS A 13 -9.65 12.61 0.48
N LYS A 14 -9.49 11.97 -0.68
CA LYS A 14 -9.31 10.52 -0.78
C LYS A 14 -7.87 10.06 -0.56
N GLY A 15 -6.94 10.98 -0.27
CA GLY A 15 -5.54 10.68 0.03
C GLY A 15 -4.62 10.59 -1.18
N TRP A 16 -4.99 11.21 -2.31
CA TRP A 16 -4.17 11.30 -3.51
C TRP A 16 -3.66 12.72 -3.68
N ALA A 17 -2.40 12.94 -3.32
CA ALA A 17 -1.83 14.28 -3.21
C ALA A 17 -1.89 15.02 -4.54
N THR A 18 -2.43 16.23 -4.53
CA THR A 18 -2.62 17.11 -5.67
C THR A 18 -2.37 18.54 -5.23
N ASP A 19 -1.14 19.02 -5.41
CA ASP A 19 -0.69 20.37 -5.02
C ASP A 19 -0.21 21.20 -6.22
N GLY A 20 -0.26 20.63 -7.43
CA GLY A 20 0.17 21.30 -8.66
C GLY A 20 1.67 21.21 -8.94
N SER A 21 2.47 20.67 -8.03
CA SER A 21 3.91 20.44 -8.26
C SER A 21 4.15 19.32 -9.29
N PRO A 22 5.35 19.24 -9.91
CA PRO A 22 5.67 18.16 -10.85
C PRO A 22 5.42 16.77 -10.26
N GLY A 23 4.63 15.95 -10.96
CA GLY A 23 4.19 14.63 -10.48
C GLY A 23 2.93 14.64 -9.60
N TYR A 24 2.43 15.82 -9.25
CA TYR A 24 1.26 16.07 -8.39
C TYR A 24 0.28 17.09 -9.00
N THR A 25 0.27 17.21 -10.33
CA THR A 25 -0.82 17.88 -11.05
C THR A 25 -2.11 17.04 -10.93
N VAL A 26 -3.28 17.65 -11.20
CA VAL A 26 -4.56 16.91 -11.23
C VAL A 26 -4.46 15.68 -12.14
N LYS A 27 -3.82 15.81 -13.31
CA LYS A 27 -3.65 14.72 -14.26
C LYS A 27 -2.78 13.59 -13.71
N ASP A 28 -1.67 13.91 -13.05
CA ASP A 28 -0.78 12.90 -12.45
C ASP A 28 -1.47 12.16 -11.30
N SER A 29 -2.21 12.89 -10.47
CA SER A 29 -2.99 12.34 -9.36
C SER A 29 -4.16 11.50 -9.85
N LEU A 30 -4.82 11.90 -10.93
CA LEU A 30 -5.85 11.08 -11.60
C LEU A 30 -5.27 9.77 -12.11
N ARG A 31 -4.08 9.77 -12.72
CA ARG A 31 -3.42 8.51 -13.16
C ARG A 31 -3.17 7.57 -11.98
N ARG A 32 -2.60 8.08 -10.87
CA ARG A 32 -2.39 7.28 -9.65
C ARG A 32 -3.70 6.77 -9.07
N PHE A 33 -4.71 7.63 -8.98
CA PHE A 33 -6.05 7.25 -8.53
C PHE A 33 -6.63 6.16 -9.43
N GLN A 34 -6.66 6.35 -10.75
CA GLN A 34 -7.19 5.40 -11.73
C GLN A 34 -6.49 4.04 -11.64
N ALA A 35 -5.16 4.02 -11.54
CA ALA A 35 -4.38 2.80 -11.37
C ALA A 35 -4.78 2.01 -10.11
N SER A 36 -5.27 2.71 -9.08
CA SER A 36 -5.71 2.12 -7.81
C SER A 36 -7.17 1.62 -7.80
N ARG A 37 -7.94 1.89 -8.88
CA ARG A 37 -9.37 1.58 -8.97
C ARG A 37 -9.65 0.41 -9.90
N VAL A 38 -10.70 -0.31 -9.56
CA VAL A 38 -11.37 -1.32 -10.37
C VAL A 38 -12.81 -0.88 -10.56
N LEU A 39 -13.42 -1.23 -11.69
CA LEU A 39 -14.81 -0.99 -12.03
C LEU A 39 -15.73 -2.02 -11.35
N PRO A 40 -17.06 -1.82 -11.34
CA PRO A 40 -18.01 -2.77 -10.74
C PRO A 40 -17.88 -4.21 -11.27
N ASN A 41 -17.53 -4.35 -12.56
CA ASN A 41 -17.33 -5.64 -13.24
C ASN A 41 -15.95 -6.27 -12.97
N GLY A 42 -15.13 -5.69 -12.09
CA GLY A 42 -13.81 -6.19 -11.72
C GLY A 42 -12.66 -5.69 -12.61
N GLU A 43 -12.96 -5.04 -13.74
CA GLU A 43 -11.94 -4.56 -14.68
C GLU A 43 -11.18 -3.34 -14.14
N PRO A 44 -9.89 -3.15 -14.46
CA PRO A 44 -9.17 -1.92 -14.13
C PRO A 44 -9.80 -0.68 -14.77
N LEU A 45 -9.75 0.46 -14.07
CA LEU A 45 -10.08 1.75 -14.68
C LEU A 45 -8.97 2.19 -15.66
N SER A 46 -9.33 2.85 -16.77
CA SER A 46 -8.37 3.43 -17.72
C SER A 46 -7.42 4.42 -17.02
N ILE A 47 -6.11 4.31 -17.29
CA ILE A 47 -5.06 5.11 -16.65
C ILE A 47 -4.56 6.20 -17.61
N ASP A 48 -5.46 7.08 -18.03
CA ASP A 48 -5.19 8.16 -19.00
C ASP A 48 -4.94 9.52 -18.32
N GLY A 49 -5.31 9.68 -17.05
CA GLY A 49 -5.33 10.96 -16.34
C GLY A 49 -6.48 11.87 -16.73
N GLY A 50 -7.44 11.36 -17.52
CA GLY A 50 -8.64 12.06 -17.93
C GLY A 50 -9.77 11.95 -16.91
N TYR A 51 -10.64 12.96 -16.90
CA TYR A 51 -11.84 12.99 -16.07
C TYR A 51 -13.08 12.77 -16.95
N GLY A 52 -13.46 11.50 -17.12
CA GLY A 52 -14.71 11.09 -17.77
C GLY A 52 -15.63 10.33 -16.81
N ASP A 53 -16.77 9.86 -17.30
CA ASP A 53 -17.88 9.31 -16.49
C ASP A 53 -17.44 8.21 -15.49
N GLN A 54 -16.55 7.31 -15.91
CA GLN A 54 -16.04 6.25 -15.03
C GLN A 54 -15.13 6.80 -13.92
N THR A 55 -14.26 7.76 -14.25
CA THR A 55 -13.41 8.45 -13.27
C THR A 55 -14.27 9.28 -12.32
N GLU A 56 -15.31 9.95 -12.81
CA GLU A 56 -16.27 10.70 -11.99
C GLU A 56 -17.00 9.76 -11.04
N ALA A 57 -17.53 8.64 -11.52
CA ALA A 57 -18.21 7.64 -10.70
C ALA A 57 -17.29 7.08 -9.60
N ALA A 58 -16.03 6.80 -9.90
CA ALA A 58 -15.05 6.33 -8.91
C ALA A 58 -14.67 7.42 -7.90
N LEU A 59 -14.55 8.67 -8.33
CA LEU A 59 -14.03 9.77 -7.51
C LEU A 59 -15.12 10.42 -6.66
N PHE A 60 -16.37 10.49 -7.14
CA PHE A 60 -17.47 11.17 -6.47
C PHE A 60 -18.64 10.25 -6.13
N GLY A 61 -18.83 9.17 -6.86
CA GLY A 61 -19.84 8.17 -6.58
C GLY A 61 -19.38 7.12 -5.59
N SER A 62 -20.24 6.11 -5.43
CA SER A 62 -19.97 4.90 -4.66
C SER A 62 -20.38 3.70 -5.52
N TYR A 63 -19.45 2.80 -5.74
CA TYR A 63 -19.74 1.47 -6.26
C TYR A 63 -18.82 0.48 -5.56
N ILE A 64 -19.29 -0.75 -5.43
CA ILE A 64 -18.54 -1.84 -4.81
C ILE A 64 -18.08 -2.75 -5.95
N PRO A 65 -16.77 -2.90 -6.20
CA PRO A 65 -16.28 -3.84 -7.19
C PRO A 65 -16.59 -5.27 -6.76
N THR A 66 -16.94 -6.11 -7.74
CA THR A 66 -17.22 -7.53 -7.52
C THR A 66 -16.07 -8.40 -8.02
N GLY A 67 -15.95 -9.63 -7.51
CA GLY A 67 -14.94 -10.59 -7.99
C GLY A 67 -13.48 -10.30 -7.58
N ILE A 68 -13.24 -9.32 -6.70
CA ILE A 68 -11.91 -8.98 -6.20
C ILE A 68 -11.88 -8.98 -4.67
N SER A 69 -10.85 -9.59 -4.09
CA SER A 69 -10.69 -9.63 -2.63
C SER A 69 -9.94 -8.41 -2.11
N LEU A 70 -10.13 -8.11 -0.82
CA LEU A 70 -9.45 -7.00 -0.13
C LEU A 70 -7.90 -7.07 -0.29
N PRO A 71 -7.22 -8.21 -0.06
CA PRO A 71 -5.76 -8.28 -0.21
C PRO A 71 -5.27 -8.00 -1.63
N VAL A 72 -6.00 -8.48 -2.65
CA VAL A 72 -5.67 -8.24 -4.06
C VAL A 72 -5.84 -6.76 -4.40
N LEU A 73 -6.93 -6.15 -3.93
CA LEU A 73 -7.17 -4.72 -4.14
C LEU A 73 -6.15 -3.85 -3.39
N ALA A 74 -5.73 -4.25 -2.18
CA ALA A 74 -4.66 -3.57 -1.44
C ALA A 74 -3.33 -3.59 -2.22
N VAL A 75 -2.95 -4.73 -2.80
CA VAL A 75 -1.76 -4.81 -3.67
C VAL A 75 -1.90 -3.93 -4.91
N LYS A 76 -3.10 -3.84 -5.51
CA LYS A 76 -3.35 -2.93 -6.63
C LYS A 76 -3.12 -1.46 -6.23
N VAL A 77 -3.62 -1.05 -5.06
CA VAL A 77 -3.37 0.30 -4.52
C VAL A 77 -1.88 0.53 -4.27
N ALA A 78 -1.19 -0.42 -3.63
CA ALA A 78 0.25 -0.32 -3.38
C ALA A 78 1.05 -0.20 -4.68
N THR A 79 0.62 -0.92 -5.72
CA THR A 79 1.24 -0.87 -7.06
C THR A 79 1.02 0.49 -7.73
N ALA A 80 -0.15 1.10 -7.55
CA ALA A 80 -0.44 2.44 -8.06
C ALA A 80 0.42 3.55 -7.42
N LEU A 81 1.03 3.27 -6.26
CA LEU A 81 1.98 4.16 -5.61
C LEU A 81 3.42 4.00 -6.14
N VAL A 82 3.73 2.96 -6.92
CA VAL A 82 5.09 2.76 -7.43
C VAL A 82 5.55 3.98 -8.23
N GLY A 83 6.75 4.47 -7.91
CA GLY A 83 7.30 5.71 -8.47
C GLY A 83 7.00 6.96 -7.65
N VAL A 84 6.16 6.90 -6.61
CA VAL A 84 6.10 7.94 -5.58
C VAL A 84 7.48 8.03 -4.90
N ARG A 85 8.01 9.26 -4.83
CA ARG A 85 9.30 9.55 -4.21
C ARG A 85 9.15 10.55 -3.08
N GLU A 86 10.15 10.52 -2.21
CA GLU A 86 10.33 11.54 -1.20
C GLU A 86 10.79 12.86 -1.81
N VAL A 87 10.35 13.97 -1.22
CA VAL A 87 10.71 15.32 -1.64
C VAL A 87 11.04 16.14 -0.39
N PRO A 88 12.33 16.46 -0.15
CA PRO A 88 13.52 15.99 -0.87
C PRO A 88 13.79 14.48 -0.66
N LEU A 89 14.65 13.87 -1.48
CA LEU A 89 15.00 12.44 -1.35
C LEU A 89 15.64 12.13 0.02
N GLY A 90 15.27 11.00 0.63
CA GLY A 90 15.78 10.56 1.93
C GLY A 90 15.27 11.37 3.12
N SER A 91 14.19 12.14 2.94
CA SER A 91 13.63 13.00 3.98
C SER A 91 12.43 12.40 4.70
N ASN A 92 11.90 11.27 4.24
CA ASN A 92 10.63 10.71 4.68
C ASN A 92 9.45 11.70 4.55
N LYS A 93 9.53 12.63 3.60
CA LYS A 93 8.53 13.67 3.32
C LYS A 93 8.22 13.72 1.85
N GLY A 94 7.15 14.42 1.50
CA GLY A 94 6.75 14.68 0.11
C GLY A 94 5.23 14.73 0.02
N PRO A 95 4.65 15.20 -1.10
CA PRO A 95 3.22 15.42 -1.18
C PRO A 95 2.39 14.16 -0.86
N GLN A 96 2.70 13.03 -1.50
CA GLN A 96 2.02 11.75 -1.22
C GLN A 96 2.51 11.07 0.07
N VAL A 97 3.81 11.12 0.36
CA VAL A 97 4.41 10.48 1.52
C VAL A 97 3.83 11.05 2.82
N SER A 98 3.73 12.38 2.91
CA SER A 98 3.12 13.06 4.07
C SER A 98 1.65 12.70 4.23
N MET A 99 0.88 12.54 3.14
CA MET A 99 -0.51 12.06 3.23
C MET A 99 -0.59 10.64 3.77
N ILE A 100 0.25 9.73 3.30
CA ILE A 100 0.31 8.34 3.78
C ILE A 100 0.62 8.30 5.27
N LEU A 101 1.58 9.10 5.75
CA LEU A 101 1.91 9.20 7.17
C LEU A 101 0.75 9.74 8.01
N ASN A 102 0.04 10.76 7.51
CA ASN A 102 -1.12 11.33 8.21
C ASN A 102 -2.24 10.29 8.44
N TRP A 103 -2.41 9.31 7.55
CA TRP A 103 -3.41 8.24 7.71
C TRP A 103 -3.17 7.39 8.96
N VAL A 104 -1.92 7.23 9.37
CA VAL A 104 -1.51 6.55 10.61
C VAL A 104 -1.26 7.52 11.78
N GLY A 105 -1.54 8.82 11.60
CA GLY A 105 -1.41 9.83 12.64
C GLY A 105 0.01 10.38 12.83
N LEU A 106 0.88 10.18 11.84
CA LEU A 106 2.25 10.69 11.86
C LEU A 106 2.39 11.89 10.91
N SER A 107 3.26 12.83 11.26
CA SER A 107 3.69 13.88 10.35
C SER A 107 4.78 13.38 9.40
N GLY A 108 5.18 14.18 8.41
CA GLY A 108 6.31 13.85 7.53
C GLY A 108 7.64 13.80 8.28
N GLY A 109 8.52 12.87 7.88
CA GLY A 109 9.85 12.66 8.48
C GLY A 109 10.02 11.29 9.16
N TYR A 110 8.92 10.55 9.34
CA TYR A 110 8.94 9.20 9.91
C TYR A 110 9.05 8.13 8.83
N PRO A 111 9.67 6.99 9.13
CA PRO A 111 9.67 5.87 8.20
C PRO A 111 8.24 5.42 7.86
N TRP A 112 7.97 5.17 6.58
CA TRP A 112 6.60 5.07 6.07
C TRP A 112 6.26 3.72 5.40
N CYS A 113 7.10 2.70 5.54
CA CYS A 113 6.85 1.36 4.96
C CYS A 113 5.55 0.70 5.47
N ALA A 114 5.34 0.69 6.79
CA ALA A 114 4.11 0.19 7.39
C ALA A 114 2.91 1.12 7.13
N ALA A 115 3.13 2.43 7.11
CA ALA A 115 2.10 3.41 6.78
C ALA A 115 1.58 3.22 5.34
N SER A 116 2.46 2.90 4.38
CA SER A 116 2.09 2.56 3.00
C SER A 116 1.23 1.29 2.93
N SER A 117 1.57 0.27 3.73
CA SER A 117 0.78 -0.97 3.83
C SER A 117 -0.62 -0.69 4.39
N PHE A 118 -0.71 0.08 5.48
CA PHE A 118 -1.99 0.51 6.05
C PHE A 118 -2.81 1.33 5.05
N PHE A 119 -2.21 2.32 4.39
CA PHE A 119 -2.88 3.16 3.40
C PHE A 119 -3.46 2.32 2.26
N SER A 120 -2.70 1.35 1.78
CA SER A 120 -3.13 0.45 0.70
C SER A 120 -4.37 -0.36 1.08
N TYR A 121 -4.36 -0.95 2.27
CA TYR A 121 -5.52 -1.64 2.84
C TYR A 121 -6.70 -0.71 3.13
N GLN A 122 -6.44 0.52 3.59
CA GLN A 122 -7.47 1.53 3.85
C GLN A 122 -8.20 1.93 2.57
N GLN A 123 -7.47 2.20 1.49
CA GLN A 123 -8.06 2.53 0.20
C GLN A 123 -8.84 1.35 -0.39
N ALA A 124 -8.37 0.11 -0.21
CA ALA A 124 -9.06 -1.08 -0.66
C ALA A 124 -10.36 -1.33 0.13
N ALA A 125 -10.31 -1.20 1.46
CA ALA A 125 -11.48 -1.33 2.34
C ALA A 125 -12.53 -0.25 2.03
N MET A 126 -12.12 0.98 1.74
CA MET A 126 -13.01 2.06 1.29
C MET A 126 -13.73 1.74 -0.03
N GLN A 127 -13.04 1.12 -0.98
CA GLN A 127 -13.65 0.69 -2.25
C GLN A 127 -14.65 -0.46 -2.04
N LEU A 128 -14.37 -1.37 -1.11
CA LEU A 128 -15.25 -2.50 -0.80
C LEU A 128 -16.34 -2.16 0.23
N CYS A 129 -16.37 -0.93 0.74
CA CYS A 129 -17.27 -0.49 1.81
C CYS A 129 -17.21 -1.38 3.07
N ILE A 130 -16.02 -1.88 3.43
CA ILE A 130 -15.78 -2.68 4.64
C ILE A 130 -14.86 -1.96 5.61
N LYS A 131 -14.78 -2.45 6.85
CA LYS A 131 -13.81 -1.97 7.82
C LYS A 131 -12.40 -2.43 7.39
N ASN A 132 -11.41 -1.56 7.54
CA ASN A 132 -10.01 -1.93 7.32
C ASN A 132 -9.53 -2.87 8.44
N PRO A 133 -9.12 -4.12 8.14
CA PRO A 133 -8.56 -5.04 9.12
C PRO A 133 -7.11 -4.72 9.50
N HIS A 134 -6.38 -3.95 8.69
CA HIS A 134 -5.02 -3.54 9.02
C HIS A 134 -5.06 -2.50 10.16
N PRO A 135 -4.41 -2.75 11.31
CA PRO A 135 -4.37 -1.80 12.41
C PRO A 135 -3.73 -0.48 11.98
N LYS A 136 -4.26 0.64 12.48
CA LYS A 136 -3.69 1.98 12.26
C LYS A 136 -2.39 2.13 13.08
N ASN A 137 -1.30 1.55 12.58
CA ASN A 137 -0.01 1.48 13.26
C ASN A 137 1.14 1.50 12.22
N ALA A 138 2.19 2.27 12.49
CA ALA A 138 3.39 2.37 11.65
C ALA A 138 4.59 1.55 12.17
N GLY A 139 4.50 0.96 13.36
CA GLY A 139 5.53 0.13 13.96
C GLY A 139 5.50 -1.29 13.43
N VAL A 140 6.48 -1.64 12.58
CA VAL A 140 6.57 -2.98 11.95
C VAL A 140 6.60 -4.12 12.98
N LEU A 141 7.43 -4.00 14.01
CA LEU A 141 7.53 -5.04 15.05
C LEU A 141 6.31 -5.06 15.98
N ASN A 142 5.64 -3.93 16.18
CA ASN A 142 4.38 -3.89 16.93
C ASN A 142 3.25 -4.57 16.16
N LEU A 143 3.18 -4.42 14.83
CA LEU A 143 2.22 -5.16 13.99
C LEU A 143 2.44 -6.67 14.09
N TRP A 144 3.70 -7.11 14.09
CA TRP A 144 4.05 -8.53 14.25
C TRP A 144 3.69 -9.12 15.61
N GLU A 145 3.94 -8.37 16.67
CA GLU A 145 3.57 -8.73 18.03
C GLU A 145 2.04 -8.80 18.15
N LEU A 146 1.33 -7.78 17.67
CA LEU A 146 -0.13 -7.70 17.68
C LEU A 146 -0.78 -8.89 16.96
N ALA A 147 -0.25 -9.27 15.80
CA ALA A 147 -0.71 -10.45 15.05
C ALA A 147 -0.56 -11.76 15.85
N GLY A 148 0.32 -11.79 16.86
CA GLY A 148 0.50 -12.93 17.76
C GLY A 148 -0.59 -13.09 18.82
N TYR A 149 -1.42 -12.06 19.05
CA TYR A 149 -2.50 -12.09 20.04
C TYR A 149 -3.86 -12.51 19.44
N ASN A 150 -3.88 -13.12 18.24
CA ASN A 150 -5.10 -13.58 17.56
C ASN A 150 -6.16 -12.47 17.39
N VAL A 151 -5.72 -11.27 17.01
CA VAL A 151 -6.63 -10.16 16.71
C VAL A 151 -7.55 -10.52 15.55
N PRO A 152 -8.88 -10.33 15.66
CA PRO A 152 -9.81 -10.62 14.57
C PRO A 152 -9.43 -9.93 13.26
N GLY A 153 -9.47 -10.67 12.15
CA GLY A 153 -9.06 -10.17 10.82
C GLY A 153 -7.55 -10.14 10.60
N MET A 154 -6.75 -10.68 11.52
CA MET A 154 -5.30 -10.82 11.37
C MET A 154 -4.87 -12.26 11.62
N ARG A 155 -4.05 -12.81 10.72
CA ARG A 155 -3.42 -14.13 10.91
C ARG A 155 -1.92 -14.05 10.73
N ARG A 156 -1.18 -14.44 11.77
CA ARG A 156 0.28 -14.52 11.71
C ARG A 156 0.73 -15.86 11.13
N ILE A 157 1.64 -15.81 10.16
CA ILE A 157 2.33 -16.97 9.58
C ILE A 157 3.81 -16.80 9.86
N THR A 158 4.42 -17.67 10.65
CA THR A 158 5.86 -17.64 10.93
C THR A 158 6.67 -18.01 9.69
N LYS A 159 7.94 -17.60 9.65
CA LYS A 159 8.88 -18.05 8.61
C LYS A 159 8.95 -19.57 8.51
N ALA A 160 8.94 -20.28 9.64
CA ALA A 160 9.01 -21.75 9.65
C ALA A 160 7.78 -22.39 8.97
N GLU A 161 6.58 -21.87 9.25
CA GLU A 161 5.34 -22.29 8.59
C GLU A 161 5.38 -21.96 7.09
N ALA A 162 5.85 -20.76 6.73
CA ALA A 162 5.96 -20.35 5.33
C ALA A 162 7.03 -21.13 4.55
N ILE A 163 8.12 -21.60 5.17
CA ILE A 163 9.11 -22.48 4.54
C ILE A 163 8.50 -23.88 4.33
N THR A 164 7.81 -24.39 5.34
CA THR A 164 7.17 -25.72 5.31
C THR A 164 6.04 -25.76 4.29
N ASN A 165 5.22 -24.71 4.24
CA ASN A 165 4.13 -24.57 3.30
C ASN A 165 4.09 -23.15 2.70
N PRO A 166 4.86 -22.90 1.63
CA PRO A 166 4.90 -21.60 0.97
C PRO A 166 3.55 -21.14 0.41
N SER A 167 2.58 -22.04 0.21
CA SER A 167 1.24 -21.66 -0.27
C SER A 167 0.44 -20.83 0.74
N LEU A 168 0.83 -20.83 2.02
CA LEU A 168 0.25 -19.97 3.06
C LEU A 168 0.51 -18.48 2.81
N VAL A 169 1.55 -18.15 2.04
CA VAL A 169 1.89 -16.77 1.66
C VAL A 169 1.12 -16.40 0.40
N THR A 170 0.03 -15.65 0.59
CA THR A 170 -0.88 -15.22 -0.46
C THR A 170 -0.64 -13.76 -0.89
N ILE A 171 -1.26 -13.34 -1.98
CA ILE A 171 -1.25 -11.93 -2.42
C ILE A 171 -1.84 -11.06 -1.32
N GLY A 172 -1.17 -9.93 -1.03
CA GLY A 172 -1.51 -8.99 0.03
C GLY A 172 -0.97 -9.37 1.41
N ALA A 173 -0.38 -10.56 1.58
CA ALA A 173 0.35 -10.90 2.79
C ALA A 173 1.41 -9.82 3.08
N GLN A 174 1.41 -9.26 4.28
CA GLN A 174 2.41 -8.29 4.70
C GLN A 174 3.61 -9.03 5.26
N PHE A 175 4.77 -8.93 4.62
CA PHE A 175 6.00 -9.55 5.14
C PHE A 175 6.60 -8.68 6.24
N ILE A 176 7.21 -9.29 7.25
CA ILE A 176 7.83 -8.58 8.38
C ILE A 176 9.31 -8.96 8.47
N LEU A 177 10.18 -7.98 8.27
CA LEU A 177 11.61 -8.11 8.52
C LEU A 177 11.97 -7.49 9.87
N LYS A 178 12.81 -8.19 10.64
CA LYS A 178 13.50 -7.67 11.81
C LYS A 178 14.93 -7.31 11.41
N LEU A 179 15.23 -6.02 11.41
CA LEU A 179 16.54 -5.46 11.02
C LEU A 179 17.36 -4.99 12.23
N GLY A 180 16.78 -4.99 13.41
CA GLY A 180 17.40 -4.66 14.70
C GLY A 180 16.38 -4.83 15.83
N ASP A 181 16.71 -4.34 17.02
CA ASP A 181 15.83 -4.49 18.20
C ASP A 181 14.55 -3.68 18.07
N THR A 182 14.64 -2.46 17.52
CA THR A 182 13.51 -1.55 17.29
C THR A 182 13.27 -1.30 15.79
N ALA A 183 14.15 -1.82 14.93
CA ALA A 183 14.12 -1.60 13.50
C ALA A 183 13.47 -2.77 12.76
N GLY A 184 12.40 -2.50 12.02
CA GLY A 184 11.79 -3.45 11.09
C GLY A 184 11.55 -2.83 9.72
N HIS A 185 11.27 -3.68 8.74
CA HIS A 185 10.82 -3.28 7.41
C HIS A 185 9.70 -4.18 6.91
N THR A 186 8.86 -3.67 6.02
CA THR A 186 7.67 -4.36 5.56
C THR A 186 7.20 -3.89 4.17
N GLY A 187 6.29 -4.64 3.60
CA GLY A 187 5.54 -4.34 2.40
C GLY A 187 4.59 -5.49 2.08
N LEU A 188 3.91 -5.40 0.95
CA LEU A 188 2.88 -6.36 0.56
C LEU A 188 3.41 -7.33 -0.50
N VAL A 189 3.12 -8.62 -0.33
CA VAL A 189 3.41 -9.65 -1.34
C VAL A 189 2.47 -9.46 -2.54
N SER A 190 3.04 -9.22 -3.72
CA SER A 190 2.30 -9.13 -4.99
C SER A 190 2.37 -10.42 -5.82
N GLY A 191 3.27 -11.33 -5.49
CA GLY A 191 3.38 -12.62 -6.13
C GLY A 191 4.41 -13.53 -5.47
N ARG A 192 4.38 -14.82 -5.79
CA ARG A 192 5.31 -15.82 -5.25
C ARG A 192 5.63 -16.88 -6.29
N SER A 193 6.90 -17.29 -6.35
CA SER A 193 7.36 -18.45 -7.10
C SER A 193 8.30 -19.28 -6.22
N GLY A 194 7.81 -20.41 -5.72
CA GLY A 194 8.50 -21.18 -4.68
C GLY A 194 8.72 -20.33 -3.43
N LEU A 195 9.98 -20.14 -3.06
CA LEU A 195 10.42 -19.27 -1.94
C LEU A 195 10.72 -17.82 -2.35
N ARG A 196 10.74 -17.51 -3.66
CA ARG A 196 10.94 -16.13 -4.14
C ARG A 196 9.63 -15.36 -4.09
N LEU A 197 9.70 -14.10 -3.69
CA LEU A 197 8.57 -13.20 -3.58
C LEU A 197 8.74 -12.01 -4.53
N SER A 198 7.62 -11.62 -5.13
CA SER A 198 7.42 -10.27 -5.63
C SER A 198 6.66 -9.48 -4.57
N THR A 199 7.12 -8.26 -4.31
CA THR A 199 6.60 -7.37 -3.27
C THR A 199 6.43 -5.96 -3.79
N VAL A 200 5.58 -5.18 -3.13
CA VAL A 200 5.45 -3.74 -3.30
C VAL A 200 5.69 -3.08 -1.95
N GLU A 201 6.67 -2.20 -1.89
CA GLU A 201 7.25 -1.71 -0.63
C GLU A 201 7.37 -0.19 -0.67
N GLY A 202 6.91 0.49 0.39
CA GLY A 202 7.15 1.91 0.61
C GLY A 202 8.39 2.12 1.48
N ASN A 203 8.96 3.32 1.45
CA ASN A 203 10.22 3.65 2.14
C ASN A 203 11.31 2.60 1.88
N THR A 204 11.57 2.32 0.61
CA THR A 204 12.71 1.48 0.21
C THR A 204 13.35 2.05 -1.05
N ASN A 205 14.41 1.42 -1.54
CA ASN A 205 15.09 1.78 -2.77
C ASN A 205 15.57 0.51 -3.48
N ASN A 206 16.20 0.66 -4.65
CA ASN A 206 16.71 -0.49 -5.41
C ASN A 206 17.73 -1.33 -4.63
N ASP A 207 18.39 -0.76 -3.61
CA ASP A 207 19.36 -1.43 -2.74
C ASP A 207 18.71 -2.16 -1.55
N LEU A 208 17.37 -2.07 -1.40
CA LEU A 208 16.58 -2.64 -0.29
C LEU A 208 16.97 -2.12 1.09
N VAL A 209 17.51 -0.91 1.17
CA VAL A 209 17.81 -0.31 2.48
C VAL A 209 16.52 0.11 3.18
N ARG A 210 16.63 0.24 4.51
CA ARG A 210 15.53 0.54 5.44
C ARG A 210 14.95 1.94 5.30
N GLU A 211 15.80 2.91 4.97
CA GLU A 211 15.43 4.31 4.71
C GLU A 211 15.62 4.57 3.22
N GLY A 212 14.70 4.03 2.44
CA GLY A 212 14.68 4.31 1.03
C GLY A 212 14.10 5.67 0.72
N ASP A 213 13.83 5.91 -0.56
CA ASP A 213 13.39 7.22 -1.05
C ASP A 213 12.09 7.17 -1.84
N GLY A 214 11.37 6.05 -1.79
CA GLY A 214 10.14 5.88 -2.56
C GLY A 214 9.40 4.55 -2.37
N GLN A 215 8.37 4.37 -3.19
CA GLN A 215 7.61 3.14 -3.36
C GLN A 215 8.12 2.35 -4.57
N PHE A 216 8.44 1.08 -4.37
CA PHE A 216 9.05 0.22 -5.39
C PHE A 216 8.38 -1.15 -5.47
N ALA A 217 8.39 -1.73 -6.68
CA ALA A 217 8.14 -3.14 -6.89
C ALA A 217 9.47 -3.91 -6.86
N ILE A 218 9.54 -4.97 -6.05
CA ILE A 218 10.76 -5.74 -5.80
C ILE A 218 10.48 -7.21 -6.07
N ASN A 219 11.37 -7.89 -6.80
CA ASN A 219 11.20 -9.29 -7.20
C ASN A 219 12.27 -10.24 -6.63
N ARG A 220 13.02 -9.77 -5.63
CA ARG A 220 14.19 -10.48 -5.07
C ARG A 220 14.07 -10.83 -3.58
N ARG A 221 12.94 -10.54 -2.94
CA ARG A 221 12.67 -10.97 -1.55
C ARG A 221 12.51 -12.49 -1.51
N ARG A 222 12.84 -13.11 -0.37
CA ARG A 222 12.71 -14.56 -0.19
C ARG A 222 12.14 -14.93 1.17
N ILE A 223 11.41 -16.04 1.22
CA ILE A 223 10.85 -16.62 2.44
C ILE A 223 11.96 -17.13 3.39
N ASP A 224 13.10 -17.58 2.84
CA ASP A 224 14.24 -18.08 3.61
C ASP A 224 15.23 -16.98 4.04
N ASP A 225 14.87 -15.70 3.88
CA ASP A 225 15.68 -14.58 4.35
C ASP A 225 15.91 -14.65 5.87
N LYS A 226 17.14 -14.41 6.31
CA LYS A 226 17.52 -14.47 7.73
C LYS A 226 16.75 -13.45 8.56
N SER A 227 16.52 -12.26 8.02
CA SER A 227 15.82 -11.15 8.68
C SER A 227 14.30 -11.31 8.71
N LEU A 228 13.72 -12.19 7.89
CA LEU A 228 12.29 -12.41 7.85
C LEU A 228 11.80 -13.10 9.14
N LEU A 229 10.82 -12.49 9.81
CA LEU A 229 10.08 -13.10 10.91
C LEU A 229 8.92 -13.96 10.38
N GLY A 230 8.21 -13.46 9.37
CA GLY A 230 7.09 -14.13 8.74
C GLY A 230 6.17 -13.15 8.03
N PHE A 231 4.88 -13.47 8.00
CA PHE A 231 3.84 -12.74 7.30
C PHE A 231 2.62 -12.50 8.19
N ILE A 232 1.90 -11.42 7.90
CA ILE A 232 0.59 -11.13 8.45
C ILE A 232 -0.41 -11.17 7.28
N LEU A 233 -1.45 -11.99 7.41
CA LEU A 233 -2.59 -11.97 6.50
C LEU A 233 -3.70 -11.12 7.13
N TYR A 234 -4.43 -10.42 6.28
CA TYR A 234 -5.52 -9.54 6.63
C TYR A 234 -6.77 -9.99 5.88
N ASP A 235 -7.81 -10.34 6.64
CA ASP A 235 -9.03 -10.98 6.15
C ASP A 235 -10.27 -10.14 6.45
#